data_AF-W6U3Y3-F1
#
_entry.id   AF-W6U3Y3-F1
#
_cell.length_a   1.000
_cell.length_b   1.000
_cell.length_c   1.000
_cell.angle_alpha   90.00
_cell.angle_beta   90.00
_cell.angle_gamma   90.00
#
_symmetry.space_group_name_H-M   'P 1'
#
loop_
_entity.id
_entity.type
_entity.pdbx_description
1 polymer ?
#
loop_
_entity_poly.entity_id
_entity_poly.type
_entity_poly.pdbx_seq_one_letter_code
_entity_poly.pdbx_strand_id
1 'polypeptide(L)'
;MPGHQTPMRGGLKWLDLQCLNRYQKTFKDASSTQQIEMVDDIAYPKKVKPGMQQGVAFFSLMRDLTASGFFTTEIGIKDLGYVGNVPNRWEGVPADVLKQYGMEGV
;
A
#
# COMPACT_ATOMS: atom_id res chain seq x y z
N MET A 1 10.05 -2.24 -11.26
CA MET A 1 9.13 -1.91 -12.38
C MET A 1 9.50 -0.54 -12.95
N PRO A 2 9.82 -0.41 -14.25
CA PRO A 2 10.24 0.86 -14.85
C PRO A 2 9.25 2.02 -14.65
N GLY A 3 7.94 1.74 -14.65
CA GLY A 3 6.89 2.75 -14.50
C GLY A 3 6.87 3.49 -13.16
N HIS A 4 7.49 2.95 -12.10
CA HIS A 4 7.54 3.64 -10.80
C HIS A 4 8.69 4.64 -10.66
N GLN A 5 9.69 4.63 -11.56
CA GLN A 5 10.87 5.47 -11.39
C GLN A 5 10.53 6.96 -11.40
N THR A 6 9.75 7.40 -12.38
CA THR A 6 9.33 8.80 -12.53
C THR A 6 8.46 9.30 -11.37
N PRO A 7 7.34 8.65 -11.01
CA PRO A 7 6.50 9.13 -9.92
C PRO A 7 7.22 9.10 -8.56
N MET A 8 8.10 8.13 -8.32
CA MET A 8 8.90 8.07 -7.09
C MET A 8 9.88 9.24 -7.00
N ARG A 9 10.73 9.44 -8.01
CA ARG A 9 11.73 10.53 -8.00
C ARG A 9 11.05 11.90 -7.99
N GLY A 10 10.00 12.07 -8.80
CA GLY A 10 9.24 13.30 -8.87
C GLY A 10 8.53 13.63 -7.55
N GLY A 11 7.98 12.62 -6.87
CA GLY A 11 7.33 12.79 -5.58
C GLY A 11 8.30 13.11 -4.43
N LEU A 12 9.47 12.46 -4.40
CA LEU A 12 10.54 12.82 -3.45
C LEU A 12 10.99 14.28 -3.64
N LYS A 13 11.21 14.69 -4.89
CA LYS A 13 11.57 16.08 -5.20
C LYS A 13 10.47 17.06 -4.81
N TRP A 14 9.21 16.71 -5.08
CA TRP A 14 8.05 17.51 -4.67
C TRP A 14 8.02 17.68 -3.15
N LEU A 15 8.20 16.61 -2.39
CA LEU A 15 8.19 16.62 -0.93
C LEU A 15 9.27 17.54 -0.37
N ASP A 16 10.50 17.43 -0.88
CA ASP A 16 11.60 18.30 -0.48
C ASP A 16 11.34 19.77 -0.83
N LEU A 17 10.79 20.07 -2.00
CA LEU A 17 10.45 21.45 -2.38
C LEU A 17 9.35 22.04 -1.49
N GLN A 18 8.34 21.25 -1.11
CA GLN A 18 7.31 21.71 -0.18
C GLN A 18 7.89 22.05 1.20
N CYS A 19 8.73 21.17 1.75
CA CYS A 19 9.39 21.43 3.02
C CYS A 19 10.37 22.61 2.93
N LEU A 20 11.12 22.74 1.83
CA LEU A 20 12.03 23.87 1.63
C LEU A 20 11.26 25.19 1.62
N ASN A 21 10.15 25.26 0.88
CA ASN A 21 9.36 26.48 0.79
C ASN A 21 8.71 26.87 2.13
N ARG A 22 8.24 25.89 2.92
CA ARG A 22 7.53 26.16 4.19
C ARG A 22 8.46 26.33 5.39
N TYR A 23 9.54 25.57 5.43
CA TYR A 23 10.38 25.39 6.62
C TYR A 23 11.86 25.69 6.39
N GLN A 24 12.25 26.04 5.15
CA GLN A 24 13.64 26.28 4.74
C GLN A 24 14.57 25.07 5.00
N LYS A 25 13.99 23.86 4.98
CA LYS A 25 14.69 22.58 5.19
C LYS A 25 14.12 21.51 4.26
N THR A 26 14.94 20.55 3.84
CA THR A 26 14.43 19.36 3.14
C THR A 26 13.58 18.51 4.09
N PHE A 27 12.80 17.56 3.57
CA PHE A 27 11.91 16.76 4.44
C PHE A 27 12.71 16.03 5.52
N LYS A 28 13.84 15.41 5.16
CA LYS A 28 14.69 14.68 6.10
C LYS A 28 15.32 15.56 7.19
N ASP A 29 15.53 16.84 6.91
CA ASP A 29 16.19 17.78 7.83
C ASP A 29 15.18 18.60 8.65
N ALA A 30 13.90 18.54 8.28
CA ALA A 30 12.79 19.15 9.02
C ALA A 30 12.57 18.47 10.38
N SER A 31 11.96 19.18 11.33
CA SER A 31 11.61 18.58 12.62
C SER A 31 10.56 17.49 12.46
N SER A 32 10.48 16.56 13.41
CA SER A 32 9.44 15.52 13.41
C SER A 32 8.03 16.11 13.28
N THR A 33 7.75 17.22 13.98
CA THR A 33 6.47 17.94 13.87
C THR A 33 6.22 18.45 12.44
N GLN A 34 7.22 19.05 11.79
CA GLN A 34 7.10 19.54 10.42
C GLN A 34 6.94 18.41 9.39
N GLN A 35 7.62 17.29 9.62
CA GLN A 35 7.47 16.09 8.78
C GLN A 35 6.04 15.54 8.86
N ILE A 36 5.51 15.41 10.07
CA ILE A 36 4.13 14.91 10.27
C ILE A 36 3.11 15.87 9.69
N GLU A 37 3.27 17.19 9.88
CA GLU A 37 2.39 18.19 9.27
C GLU A 37 2.34 18.06 7.73
N MET A 38 3.51 17.88 7.10
CA MET A 38 3.60 17.67 5.65
C MET A 38 2.96 16.34 5.21
N VAL A 39 3.14 15.28 5.99
CA VAL A 39 2.54 13.97 5.71
C VAL A 39 1.02 14.02 5.85
N ASP A 40 0.49 14.69 6.88
CA ASP A 40 -0.95 14.82 7.12
C ASP A 40 -1.67 15.54 5.95
N ASP A 41 -1.00 16.52 5.33
CA ASP A 41 -1.50 17.23 4.15
C ASP A 41 -1.70 16.31 2.92
N ILE A 42 -0.98 15.19 2.85
CA ILE A 42 -0.97 14.28 1.69
C ILE A 42 -1.47 12.86 1.98
N ALA A 43 -1.74 12.53 3.24
CA ALA A 43 -2.09 11.18 3.68
C ALA A 43 -3.49 10.70 3.21
N TYR A 44 -4.40 11.63 2.90
CA TYR A 44 -5.82 11.34 2.71
C TYR A 44 -6.32 11.75 1.31
N PRO A 45 -6.39 10.81 0.35
CA PRO A 45 -6.83 11.11 -1.03
C PRO A 45 -8.25 11.65 -1.17
N LYS A 46 -9.09 11.49 -0.14
CA LYS A 46 -10.47 12.02 -0.12
C LYS A 46 -10.57 13.44 0.46
N LYS A 47 -9.46 13.99 0.98
CA LYS A 47 -9.42 15.30 1.67
C LYS A 47 -8.32 16.20 1.09
N VAL A 48 -8.04 16.08 -0.21
CA VAL A 48 -6.92 16.77 -0.87
C VAL A 48 -7.16 18.27 -0.88
N LYS A 49 -6.19 19.01 -0.34
CA LYS A 49 -6.15 20.47 -0.45
C LYS A 49 -5.73 20.89 -1.87
N PRO A 50 -6.22 22.04 -2.40
CA PRO A 50 -5.73 22.57 -3.67
C PRO A 50 -4.20 22.69 -3.69
N GLY A 51 -3.56 22.18 -4.74
CA GLY A 51 -2.09 22.21 -4.90
C GLY A 51 -1.36 21.01 -4.28
N MET A 52 -2.05 20.13 -3.55
CA MET A 52 -1.44 18.93 -2.91
C MET A 52 -1.63 17.64 -3.71
N GLN A 53 -2.29 17.69 -4.88
CA GLN A 53 -2.65 16.50 -5.66
C GLN A 53 -1.45 15.62 -6.01
N GLN A 54 -0.33 16.22 -6.41
CA GLN A 54 0.89 15.49 -6.73
C GLN A 54 1.47 14.78 -5.50
N GLY A 55 1.49 15.45 -4.35
CA GLY A 55 1.95 14.88 -3.08
C GLY A 55 1.09 13.71 -2.62
N VAL A 56 -0.23 13.84 -2.74
CA VAL A 56 -1.19 12.77 -2.44
C VAL A 56 -0.98 11.55 -3.32
N ALA A 57 -0.78 11.75 -4.63
CA ALA A 57 -0.50 10.67 -5.56
C ALA A 57 0.82 9.95 -5.22
N PHE A 58 1.87 10.71 -4.91
CA PHE A 58 3.15 10.17 -4.46
C PHE A 58 3.01 9.37 -3.16
N PHE A 59 2.34 9.93 -2.16
CA PHE A 59 2.21 9.27 -0.86
C PHE A 59 1.33 8.02 -0.92
N SER A 60 0.30 8.03 -1.78
CA SER A 60 -0.49 6.83 -2.07
C SER A 60 0.37 5.73 -2.68
N LEU A 61 1.20 6.07 -3.69
CA LEU A 61 2.15 5.11 -4.28
C LEU A 61 3.12 4.56 -3.23
N MET A 62 3.69 5.41 -2.37
CA MET A 62 4.57 4.98 -1.28
C MET A 62 3.88 3.98 -0.36
N ARG A 63 2.64 4.28 0.06
CA ARG A 63 1.86 3.39 0.92
C ARG A 63 1.57 2.06 0.25
N ASP A 64 1.20 2.06 -1.02
CA ASP A 64 0.91 0.84 -1.78
C ASP A 64 2.16 -0.04 -1.93
N LEU A 65 3.32 0.58 -2.21
CA LEU A 65 4.60 -0.11 -2.26
C LEU A 65 5.01 -0.68 -0.88
N THR A 66 4.82 0.09 0.20
CA THR A 66 5.10 -0.38 1.56
C THR A 66 4.20 -1.54 1.96
N ALA A 67 2.89 -1.46 1.67
CA ALA A 67 1.96 -2.54 1.93
C ALA A 67 2.32 -3.80 1.12
N SER A 68 2.63 -3.63 -0.16
CA SER A 68 3.11 -4.74 -1.01
C SER A 68 4.36 -5.39 -0.43
N GLY A 69 5.34 -4.59 0.00
CA GLY A 69 6.55 -5.10 0.64
C GLY A 69 6.23 -5.85 1.94
N PHE A 70 5.44 -5.25 2.83
CA PHE A 70 5.05 -5.86 4.10
C PHE A 70 4.33 -7.20 3.91
N PHE A 71 3.33 -7.25 3.03
CA PHE A 71 2.54 -8.46 2.78
C PHE A 71 3.24 -9.51 1.93
N THR A 72 4.50 -9.27 1.53
CA THR A 72 5.39 -10.30 0.97
C THR A 72 6.38 -10.86 2.00
N THR A 73 6.42 -10.32 3.21
CA THR A 73 7.20 -10.88 4.33
C THR A 73 6.49 -12.07 4.96
N GLU A 74 7.22 -12.92 5.70
CA GLU A 74 6.64 -14.04 6.44
C GLU A 74 5.53 -13.59 7.40
N ILE A 75 5.77 -12.53 8.18
CA ILE A 75 4.78 -11.99 9.12
C ILE A 75 3.54 -11.46 8.41
N GLY A 76 3.71 -10.80 7.26
CA GLY A 76 2.60 -10.25 6.48
C GLY A 76 1.79 -11.34 5.77
N ILE A 77 2.45 -12.36 5.20
CA ILE A 77 1.77 -13.52 4.60
C ILE A 77 0.94 -14.26 5.64
N LYS A 78 1.48 -14.44 6.84
CA LYS A 78 0.76 -15.04 7.96
C LYS A 78 -0.46 -14.20 8.38
N ASP A 79 -0.32 -12.88 8.42
CA ASP A 79 -1.42 -11.95 8.74
C ASP A 79 -2.57 -12.02 7.73
N LEU A 80 -2.25 -12.21 6.44
CA LEU A 80 -3.26 -12.44 5.39
C LEU A 80 -4.01 -13.77 5.53
N GLY A 81 -3.51 -14.70 6.35
CA GLY A 81 -4.01 -16.08 6.38
C GLY A 81 -3.72 -16.84 5.08
N TYR A 82 -2.76 -16.37 4.28
CA TYR A 82 -2.38 -17.05 3.05
C TYR A 82 -1.61 -18.32 3.40
N VAL A 83 -2.24 -19.46 3.15
CA VAL A 83 -1.66 -20.79 3.44
C VAL A 83 -0.68 -21.22 2.33
N GLY A 84 -0.87 -20.76 1.09
CA GLY A 84 -0.07 -21.18 -0.05
C GLY A 84 -0.25 -22.66 -0.41
N ASN A 85 0.70 -23.21 -1.17
CA ASN A 85 0.70 -24.63 -1.56
C ASN A 85 1.30 -25.49 -0.45
N VAL A 86 0.52 -25.73 0.60
CA VAL A 86 0.83 -26.73 1.62
C VAL A 86 0.20 -28.06 1.20
N PRO A 87 0.91 -29.20 1.27
CA PRO A 87 0.30 -30.50 1.06
C PRO A 87 -0.92 -30.65 1.97
N ASN A 88 -2.10 -30.80 1.37
CA ASN A 88 -3.35 -31.03 2.09
C ASN A 88 -3.95 -32.37 1.67
N ARG A 89 -4.83 -32.91 2.51
CA ARG A 89 -5.69 -34.02 2.12
C ARG A 89 -6.99 -33.42 1.59
N TRP A 90 -7.18 -33.50 0.29
CA TRP A 90 -8.46 -33.17 -0.32
C TRP A 90 -9.41 -34.36 -0.14
N GLU A 91 -10.43 -34.19 0.70
CA GLU A 91 -11.43 -35.24 0.97
C GLU A 91 -12.52 -35.31 -0.11
N GLY A 92 -12.42 -34.50 -1.17
CA GLY A 92 -13.44 -34.36 -2.20
C GLY A 92 -14.35 -33.16 -1.96
N VAL A 93 -15.28 -32.95 -2.88
CA VAL A 93 -16.28 -31.88 -2.78
C VAL A 93 -17.19 -32.15 -1.58
N PRO A 94 -17.50 -31.16 -0.73
CA PRO A 94 -18.43 -31.34 0.38
C PRO A 94 -19.79 -31.91 -0.04
N ALA A 95 -20.38 -32.76 0.79
CA ALA A 95 -21.59 -33.51 0.45
C ALA A 95 -22.82 -32.60 0.17
N ASP A 96 -22.94 -31.50 0.89
CA ASP A 96 -23.97 -30.48 0.69
C ASP A 96 -23.85 -29.79 -0.68
N VAL A 97 -22.62 -29.56 -1.14
CA VAL A 97 -22.35 -29.02 -2.48
C VAL A 97 -22.67 -30.07 -3.55
N LEU A 98 -22.26 -31.33 -3.38
CA LEU A 98 -22.64 -32.41 -4.31
C LEU A 98 -24.16 -32.54 -4.44
N LYS A 99 -24.89 -32.42 -3.32
CA LYS A 99 -26.35 -32.42 -3.27
C LYS A 99 -26.97 -31.26 -4.04
N GLN A 100 -26.42 -30.05 -3.90
CA GLN A 100 -26.90 -28.87 -4.63
C GLN A 100 -26.88 -29.08 -6.15
N TYR A 101 -25.91 -29.83 -6.67
CA TYR A 101 -25.73 -30.07 -8.10
C TYR A 101 -26.21 -31.46 -8.56
N GLY A 102 -26.81 -32.27 -7.69
CA GLY A 102 -27.31 -33.61 -8.02
C GLY A 102 -26.21 -34.61 -8.36
N MET A 103 -24.99 -34.42 -7.84
CA MET A 103 -23.80 -35.24 -8.12
C MET A 103 -23.47 -36.25 -7.00
N GLU A 104 -24.42 -36.56 -6.12
CA GLU A 104 -24.21 -37.45 -4.95
C GLU A 104 -23.88 -38.92 -5.29
N GLY A 105 -24.03 -39.33 -6.56
CA GLY A 105 -23.87 -40.71 -7.02
C GLY A 105 -22.90 -40.91 -8.19
N VAL A 106 -22.05 -39.92 -8.48
CA VAL A 106 -20.98 -40.01 -9.49
C VAL A 106 -19.66 -40.40 -8.84
#